data_AF-A0A1V4RUL8-F1
#
_entry.id   AF-A0A1V4RUL8-F1
#
_cell.length_a   1.000
_cell.length_b   1.000
_cell.length_c   1.000
_cell.angle_alpha   90.00
_cell.angle_beta   90.00
_cell.angle_gamma   90.00
#
_symmetry.space_group_name_H-M   'P 1'
#
loop_
_entity.id
_entity.type
_entity.pdbx_description
1 polymer ?
#
loop_
_entity_poly.entity_id
_entity_poly.type
_entity_poly.pdbx_seq_one_letter_code
_entity_poly.pdbx_strand_id
1 'polypeptide(L)'
;MAEKVIIMGAAGRDFHNFNIYFRGNTRYKVIGFTAAQIPDIEGRLYPPELSGDLYPEGIPIYPEEQLTGLIQEHKVDLVAFSYSDIP
;
A
#
# COMPACT_ATOMS: atom_id res chain seq x y z
N MET A 1 -17.78 -3.58 -7.42
CA MET A 1 -16.55 -4.34 -7.11
C MET A 1 -15.62 -3.39 -6.36
N ALA A 2 -14.85 -3.86 -5.40
CA ALA A 2 -13.86 -3.00 -4.73
C ALA A 2 -12.71 -2.69 -5.69
N GLU A 3 -12.30 -1.42 -5.77
CA GLU A 3 -11.17 -0.95 -6.57
C GLU A 3 -9.86 -1.43 -5.94
N LYS A 4 -9.00 -2.08 -6.71
CA LYS A 4 -7.69 -2.55 -6.25
C LYS A 4 -6.70 -1.40 -6.26
N VAL A 5 -6.07 -1.14 -5.12
CA VAL A 5 -5.15 -0.03 -4.94
C VAL A 5 -3.77 -0.49 -4.48
N ILE A 6 -2.73 0.08 -5.07
CA ILE A 6 -1.37 0.11 -4.49
C ILE A 6 -1.13 1.51 -3.93
N ILE A 7 -0.59 1.60 -2.72
CA ILE A 7 -0.24 2.88 -2.08
C ILE A 7 1.28 3.03 -2.12
N MET A 8 1.76 4.03 -2.86
CA MET A 8 3.19 4.28 -3.02
C MET A 8 3.68 5.32 -2.03
N GLY A 9 4.84 5.11 -1.41
CA GLY A 9 5.48 6.14 -0.59
C GLY A 9 6.79 5.71 0.06
N ALA A 10 7.19 6.49 1.05
CA ALA A 10 8.43 6.30 1.82
C ALA A 10 8.16 5.99 3.30
N ALA A 11 7.12 5.18 3.59
CA ALA A 11 6.80 4.69 4.93
C ALA A 11 6.48 5.77 5.97
N GLY A 12 5.81 6.83 5.51
CA GLY A 12 5.23 7.88 6.34
C GLY A 12 3.82 8.21 5.88
N ARG A 13 3.70 9.02 4.84
CA ARG A 13 2.39 9.52 4.36
C ARG A 13 1.54 8.44 3.69
N ASP A 14 2.13 7.45 3.06
CA ASP A 14 1.46 6.22 2.59
C ASP A 14 0.75 5.48 3.72
N PHE A 15 1.43 5.16 4.82
CA PHE A 15 0.81 4.55 6.00
C PHE A 15 -0.23 5.45 6.64
N HIS A 16 0.02 6.76 6.67
CA HIS A 16 -0.97 7.72 7.18
C HIS A 16 -2.24 7.71 6.31
N ASN A 17 -2.10 7.86 4.99
CA ASN A 17 -3.20 7.82 4.03
C ASN A 17 -4.00 6.51 4.14
N PHE A 18 -3.32 5.38 4.33
CA PHE A 18 -3.97 4.12 4.63
C PHE A 18 -4.87 4.23 5.87
N ASN A 19 -4.30 4.66 7.00
CA ASN A 19 -5.02 4.72 8.27
C ASN A 19 -6.24 5.66 8.25
N ILE A 20 -6.17 6.78 7.53
CA ILE A 20 -7.23 7.79 7.54
C ILE A 20 -8.29 7.60 6.44
N TYR A 21 -7.96 6.96 5.32
CA TYR A 21 -8.84 6.91 4.15
C TYR A 21 -9.14 5.51 3.63
N PHE A 22 -8.16 4.60 3.63
CA PHE A 22 -8.32 3.25 3.06
C PHE A 22 -8.73 2.20 4.10
N ARG A 23 -8.29 2.34 5.35
CA ARG A 23 -8.57 1.38 6.42
C ARG A 23 -10.08 1.29 6.69
N GLY A 24 -10.62 0.08 6.60
CA GLY A 24 -12.06 -0.20 6.78
C GLY A 24 -12.95 0.29 5.63
N ASN A 25 -12.40 0.89 4.57
CA ASN A 25 -13.16 1.40 3.45
C ASN A 25 -13.38 0.32 2.39
N THR A 26 -14.58 -0.27 2.37
CA THR A 26 -14.94 -1.39 1.49
C THR A 26 -14.99 -1.04 0.00
N ARG A 27 -14.86 0.25 -0.35
CA ARG A 27 -14.65 0.68 -1.73
C ARG A 27 -13.32 0.19 -2.29
N TYR A 28 -12.31 0.00 -1.43
CA TYR A 28 -10.94 -0.31 -1.85
C TYR A 28 -10.46 -1.65 -1.32
N LYS A 29 -9.68 -2.35 -2.15
CA LYS A 29 -8.83 -3.46 -1.74
C LYS A 29 -7.37 -3.06 -1.91
N VAL A 30 -6.70 -2.76 -0.80
CA VAL A 30 -5.27 -2.46 -0.77
C VAL A 30 -4.51 -3.74 -1.06
N ILE A 31 -3.79 -3.75 -2.17
CA ILE A 31 -2.98 -4.89 -2.62
C ILE A 31 -1.64 -4.89 -1.89
N GLY A 32 -1.07 -3.70 -1.66
CA GLY A 32 0.19 -3.54 -0.96
C GLY A 32 0.63 -2.08 -0.91
N PHE A 33 1.62 -1.84 -0.08
CA PHE A 33 2.44 -0.65 -0.14
C PHE A 33 3.65 -0.90 -1.05
N THR A 34 4.22 0.16 -1.62
CA THR A 34 5.57 0.11 -2.20
C THR A 34 6.50 1.02 -1.43
N ALA A 35 7.76 0.61 -1.29
CA ALA A 35 8.81 1.39 -0.65
C ALA A 35 10.04 1.49 -1.56
N ALA A 36 10.64 2.69 -1.63
CA ALA A 36 11.84 2.96 -2.42
C ALA A 36 13.05 3.40 -1.59
N GLN A 37 12.84 3.95 -0.38
CA GLN A 37 13.86 4.76 0.31
C GLN A 37 14.31 4.21 1.67
N ILE A 38 13.51 3.35 2.33
CA ILE A 38 13.84 2.86 3.67
C ILE A 38 14.49 1.48 3.55
N PRO A 39 15.76 1.31 3.95
CA PRO A 39 16.40 0.00 3.98
C PRO A 39 15.64 -1.00 4.84
N ASP A 40 15.59 -2.26 4.41
CA ASP A 40 15.02 -3.41 5.13
C ASP A 40 13.52 -3.31 5.44
N ILE A 41 12.77 -2.41 4.78
CA ILE A 41 11.31 -2.34 4.92
C ILE A 41 10.58 -3.18 3.88
N GLU A 42 11.14 -3.32 2.68
CA GLU A 42 10.60 -4.19 1.67
C GLU A 42 10.59 -5.66 2.13
N GLY A 43 9.54 -6.39 1.76
CA GLY A 43 9.32 -7.77 2.22
C GLY A 43 8.70 -7.88 3.62
N ARG A 44 8.52 -6.76 4.34
CA ARG A 44 7.75 -6.72 5.59
C ARG A 44 6.25 -6.59 5.32
N LEU A 45 5.49 -6.74 6.40
CA LEU A 45 4.06 -6.45 6.44
C LEU A 45 3.82 -5.16 7.21
N TYR A 46 2.93 -4.31 6.70
CA TYR A 46 2.20 -3.39 7.55
C TYR A 46 1.38 -4.24 8.55
N PRO A 47 1.54 -4.02 9.85
CA PRO A 47 1.17 -5.01 10.86
C PRO A 47 -0.34 -5.29 10.89
N PRO A 48 -0.76 -6.56 11.06
CA PRO A 48 -2.17 -6.93 11.21
C PRO A 48 -2.93 -6.10 12.23
N GLU A 49 -2.30 -5.82 13.37
CA GLU A 49 -2.92 -5.12 14.50
C GLU A 49 -3.28 -3.66 14.16
N LEU A 50 -2.67 -3.09 13.11
CA LEU A 50 -2.95 -1.74 12.62
C LEU A 50 -3.80 -1.72 11.34
N SER A 51 -4.01 -2.89 10.71
CA SER A 51 -4.62 -3.01 9.38
C SER A 51 -6.15 -3.12 9.42
N GLY A 52 -6.73 -3.43 10.58
CA GLY A 52 -8.18 -3.55 10.78
C GLY A 52 -8.77 -4.82 10.16
N ASP A 53 -10.09 -4.99 10.30
CA ASP A 53 -10.80 -6.25 10.03
C ASP A 53 -10.70 -6.76 8.58
N LEU A 54 -10.42 -5.87 7.62
CA LEU A 54 -10.30 -6.22 6.21
C LEU A 54 -8.94 -6.87 5.85
N TYR A 55 -7.95 -6.78 6.73
CA TYR A 55 -6.57 -7.21 6.49
C TYR A 55 -5.99 -7.93 7.74
N PRO A 56 -6.57 -9.08 8.15
CA PRO A 56 -6.15 -9.79 9.37
C PRO A 56 -4.74 -10.38 9.29
N GLU A 57 -4.16 -10.50 8.09
CA GLU A 57 -2.78 -10.94 7.87
C GLU A 57 -1.81 -9.76 7.64
N GLY A 58 -2.29 -8.52 7.83
CA GLY A 58 -1.53 -7.32 7.49
C GLY A 58 -1.52 -7.04 5.98
N ILE A 59 -0.69 -6.09 5.56
CA ILE A 59 -0.61 -5.64 4.17
C ILE A 59 0.84 -5.70 3.71
N PRO A 60 1.16 -6.37 2.58
CA PRO A 60 2.54 -6.50 2.12
C PRO A 60 3.14 -5.15 1.72
N ILE A 61 4.44 -5.02 1.96
CA ILE A 61 5.28 -3.89 1.53
C ILE A 61 6.26 -4.43 0.49
N TYR A 62 6.07 -4.03 -0.76
CA TYR A 62 6.89 -4.48 -1.89
C TYR A 62 8.01 -3.48 -2.20
N PRO A 63 9.12 -3.93 -2.82
CA PRO A 63 10.05 -3.03 -3.49
C PRO A 63 9.33 -2.23 -4.57
N GLU A 64 9.56 -0.91 -4.63
CA GLU A 64 8.90 -0.05 -5.63
C GLU A 64 9.23 -0.42 -7.08
N GLU A 65 10.41 -0.98 -7.34
CA GLU A 65 10.79 -1.52 -8.66
C GLU A 65 9.83 -2.60 -9.18
N GLN A 66 9.07 -3.27 -8.31
CA GLN A 66 8.09 -4.29 -8.69
C GLN A 66 6.72 -3.70 -9.08
N LEU A 67 6.51 -2.38 -8.95
CA LEU A 67 5.21 -1.73 -9.16
C LEU A 67 4.55 -2.15 -10.48
N THR A 68 5.27 -2.07 -11.59
CA THR A 68 4.73 -2.41 -12.92
C THR A 68 4.28 -3.87 -13.00
N GLY A 69 5.04 -4.79 -12.39
CA GLY A 69 4.69 -6.21 -12.30
C GLY A 69 3.44 -6.43 -11.45
N LEU A 70 3.37 -5.79 -10.28
CA LEU A 70 2.22 -5.86 -9.37
C LEU A 70 0.94 -5.32 -10.02
N ILE A 71 1.04 -4.23 -10.79
CA ILE A 71 -0.10 -3.67 -11.54
C ILE A 71 -0.65 -4.70 -12.52
N GLN A 72 0.21 -5.37 -13.28
CA GLN A 72 -0.18 -6.38 -14.26
C GLN A 72 -0.74 -7.64 -13.59
N GLU A 73 -0.04 -8.17 -12.60
CA GLU A 73 -0.41 -9.40 -11.88
C GLU A 73 -1.77 -9.25 -11.19
N HIS A 74 -1.94 -8.18 -10.41
CA HIS A 74 -3.14 -8.00 -9.61
C HIS A 74 -4.26 -7.29 -10.37
N LYS A 75 -4.02 -6.81 -11.60
CA LYS A 75 -4.95 -5.97 -12.38
C LYS A 75 -5.40 -4.77 -11.53
N VAL A 76 -4.43 -3.98 -11.10
CA VAL A 76 -4.63 -2.82 -10.21
C VAL A 76 -5.41 -1.74 -10.94
N ASP A 77 -6.38 -1.14 -10.25
CA ASP A 77 -7.26 -0.10 -10.81
C ASP A 77 -6.72 1.31 -10.50
N LEU A 78 -6.04 1.47 -9.36
CA LEU A 78 -5.56 2.76 -8.87
C LEU A 78 -4.19 2.64 -8.19
N VAL A 79 -3.33 3.63 -8.44
CA VAL A 79 -2.08 3.78 -7.72
C VAL A 79 -2.12 5.10 -6.95
N ALA A 80 -2.10 5.02 -5.62
CA ALA A 80 -2.16 6.18 -4.74
C ALA A 80 -0.74 6.70 -4.46
N PHE A 81 -0.34 7.72 -5.19
CA PHE A 81 0.95 8.38 -5.03
C PHE A 81 0.99 9.22 -3.75
N SER A 82 1.64 8.70 -2.70
CA SER A 82 1.63 9.30 -1.35
C SER A 82 2.97 9.92 -0.95
N TYR A 83 3.87 10.20 -1.89
CA TYR A 83 5.04 11.03 -1.64
C TYR A 83 4.63 12.48 -1.31
N SER A 84 5.39 13.15 -0.44
CA SER A 84 5.11 14.52 0.01
C SER A 84 6.22 15.51 -0.31
N ASP A 85 7.37 14.99 -0.72
CA ASP A 85 8.64 15.66 -0.94
C ASP A 85 8.95 15.84 -2.44
N ILE A 86 7.97 15.59 -3.31
CA ILE A 86 8.11 15.73 -4.76
C ILE A 86 7.56 17.11 -5.19
N PRO A 87 8.35 17.90 -5.97
CA PRO A 87 7.98 19.24 -6.41
C PRO A 87 6.72 19.33 -7.28
#